data_AF-A0A969I970-F1
#
_entry.id   AF-A0A969I970-F1
#
_cell.length_a   1.000
_cell.length_b   1.000
_cell.length_c   1.000
_cell.angle_alpha   90.00
_cell.angle_beta   90.00
_cell.angle_gamma   90.00
#
_symmetry.space_group_name_H-M   'P 1'
#
loop_
_entity.id
_entity.type
_entity.pdbx_description
1 polymer ?
#
loop_
_entity_poly.entity_id
_entity_poly.type
_entity_poly.pdbx_seq_one_letter_code
_entity_poly.pdbx_strand_id
1 'polypeptide(L)'
;MVTFGRLITAMVTPFAADGSVDYRLAERLAVHLVEQGNDAIVVCGTTGESPTLTWEEKYRLFQIVGDAIAPQAKLIAGTGSNSTRQAAEATNKVVKLGVSGTLQVVPYYNKPPQDGLYQHFVAIAQAAPSPSRVR
;
A
#
# COMPACT_ATOMS: atom_id res chain seq x y z
N MET A 1 -14.35 -12.29 5.54
CA MET A 1 -13.03 -11.83 6.04
C MET A 1 -12.09 -11.90 4.84
N VAL A 2 -11.36 -10.82 4.51
CA VAL A 2 -10.35 -10.87 3.44
C VAL A 2 -9.17 -11.70 3.92
N THR A 3 -8.67 -12.62 3.10
CA THR A 3 -7.44 -13.37 3.34
C THR A 3 -6.36 -12.88 2.38
N PHE A 4 -5.16 -12.63 2.90
CA PHE A 4 -4.01 -12.18 2.10
C PHE A 4 -3.08 -13.32 1.66
N GLY A 5 -3.46 -14.57 1.98
CA GLY A 5 -2.68 -15.75 1.67
C GLY A 5 -1.46 -15.95 2.58
N ARG A 6 -0.46 -16.68 2.08
CA ARG A 6 0.70 -17.18 2.82
C ARG A 6 2.01 -16.53 2.39
N LEU A 7 2.14 -16.19 1.10
CA LEU A 7 3.33 -15.55 0.57
C LEU A 7 3.01 -14.13 0.11
N ILE A 8 3.65 -13.16 0.76
CA ILE A 8 3.43 -11.73 0.51
C ILE A 8 4.78 -11.05 0.38
N THR A 9 5.08 -10.55 -0.81
CA THR A 9 6.32 -9.80 -1.06
C THR A 9 6.08 -8.30 -0.84
N ALA A 10 6.96 -7.67 -0.05
CA ALA A 10 7.13 -6.22 -0.06
C ALA A 10 7.95 -5.84 -1.30
N MET A 11 7.24 -5.49 -2.37
CA MET A 11 7.83 -5.27 -3.68
C MET A 11 8.68 -4.00 -3.68
N VAL A 12 9.85 -4.08 -4.30
CA VAL A 12 10.67 -2.91 -4.63
C VAL A 12 9.94 -2.00 -5.60
N THR A 13 10.33 -0.72 -5.68
CA THR A 13 9.83 0.20 -6.70
C THR A 13 10.90 0.32 -7.79
N PRO A 14 10.66 -0.19 -9.01
CA PRO A 14 11.62 -0.03 -10.09
C PRO A 14 11.75 1.43 -10.51
N PHE A 15 12.99 1.87 -10.76
CA PHE A 15 13.30 3.21 -11.26
C PHE A 15 14.08 3.12 -12.57
N ALA A 16 13.84 4.08 -13.46
CA ALA A 16 14.63 4.29 -14.66
C ALA A 16 15.98 4.94 -14.32
N ALA A 17 16.90 4.98 -15.30
CA ALA A 17 18.24 5.54 -15.11
C ALA A 17 18.24 7.03 -14.74
N ASP A 18 17.17 7.76 -15.07
CA ASP A 18 16.97 9.17 -14.71
C ASP A 18 16.35 9.37 -13.31
N GLY A 19 16.08 8.28 -12.59
CA GLY A 19 15.46 8.30 -11.26
C GLY A 19 13.94 8.40 -11.28
N SER A 20 13.29 8.48 -12.45
CA SER A 20 11.83 8.41 -12.53
C SER A 20 11.33 6.99 -12.29
N VAL A 21 10.12 6.83 -11.76
CA VAL A 21 9.52 5.50 -11.55
C VAL A 21 9.30 4.79 -12.89
N ASP A 22 9.84 3.57 -13.02
CA ASP A 22 9.59 2.69 -14.16
C ASP A 22 8.32 1.86 -13.92
N TYR A 23 7.19 2.44 -14.30
CA TYR A 23 5.88 1.82 -14.13
C TYR A 23 5.69 0.53 -14.94
N ARG A 24 6.31 0.42 -16.12
CA ARG A 24 6.20 -0.79 -16.97
C ARG A 24 6.97 -1.94 -16.34
N LEU A 25 8.13 -1.65 -15.76
CA LEU A 25 8.89 -2.66 -15.04
C LEU A 25 8.22 -3.05 -13.72
N ALA A 26 7.57 -2.10 -13.03
CA ALA A 26 6.77 -2.38 -11.83
C ALA A 26 5.61 -3.35 -12.12
N GLU A 27 4.87 -3.12 -13.21
CA GLU A 27 3.81 -4.02 -13.70
C GLU A 27 4.37 -5.43 -13.97
N ARG A 28 5.43 -5.54 -14.77
CA ARG A 28 6.05 -6.84 -15.11
C ARG A 28 6.57 -7.58 -13.88
N LEU A 29 7.18 -6.86 -12.94
CA LEU A 29 7.67 -7.44 -11.69
C LEU A 29 6.52 -7.98 -10.84
N ALA A 30 5.42 -7.23 -10.75
CA ALA A 30 4.25 -7.67 -9.99
C ALA A 30 3.65 -8.96 -10.57
N VAL A 31 3.45 -9.03 -11.89
CA VAL A 31 2.97 -10.24 -12.56
C VAL A 31 3.92 -11.41 -12.30
N HIS A 32 5.23 -11.21 -12.46
CA HIS A 32 6.22 -12.23 -12.19
C HIS A 32 6.12 -12.77 -10.74
N LEU A 33 6.01 -11.90 -9.74
CA LEU A 33 5.88 -12.31 -8.34
C LEU A 33 4.63 -13.17 -8.10
N VAL A 34 3.50 -12.83 -8.73
CA VAL A 34 2.27 -13.63 -8.67
C VAL A 34 2.47 -15.00 -9.34
N GLU A 35 3.11 -15.05 -10.51
CA GLU A 35 3.46 -16.31 -11.18
C GLU A 35 4.38 -17.19 -10.33
N GLN A 36 5.23 -16.59 -9.50
CA GLN A 36 6.07 -17.30 -8.51
C GLN A 36 5.33 -17.68 -7.21
N GLY A 37 4.01 -17.48 -7.16
CA GLY A 37 3.16 -17.95 -6.06
C GLY A 37 2.86 -16.92 -4.97
N ASN A 38 3.08 -15.62 -5.20
CA ASN A 38 2.63 -14.60 -4.26
C ASN A 38 1.10 -14.47 -4.28
N ASP A 39 0.47 -14.64 -3.13
CA ASP A 39 -0.97 -14.47 -2.95
C ASP A 39 -1.35 -12.99 -2.82
N ALA A 40 -0.40 -12.17 -2.35
CA ALA A 40 -0.55 -10.73 -2.24
C ALA A 40 0.77 -10.00 -2.45
N ILE A 41 0.69 -8.73 -2.82
CA ILE A 41 1.84 -7.84 -2.98
C ILE A 41 1.63 -6.60 -2.13
N VAL A 42 2.63 -6.25 -1.32
CA VAL A 42 2.72 -4.95 -0.65
C VAL A 42 3.46 -3.99 -1.57
N VAL A 43 2.82 -2.87 -1.91
CA VAL A 43 3.38 -1.82 -2.77
C VAL A 43 3.61 -0.56 -1.93
N CYS A 44 4.69 0.17 -2.22
CA CYS A 44 5.10 1.36 -1.46
C CYS A 44 5.26 1.09 0.05
N GLY A 45 5.74 -0.11 0.41
CA GLY A 45 6.28 -0.38 1.74
C GLY A 45 7.68 0.20 1.92
N THR A 46 8.38 -0.15 3.00
CA THR A 46 9.76 0.28 3.23
C THR A 46 10.70 -0.22 2.12
N THR A 47 10.58 -1.49 1.74
CA THR A 47 11.34 -2.10 0.63
C THR A 47 11.04 -1.43 -0.72
N GLY A 48 9.83 -0.88 -0.88
CA GLY A 48 9.42 -0.11 -2.05
C GLY A 48 9.79 1.37 -1.97
N GLU A 49 10.69 1.75 -1.06
CA GLU A 49 11.23 3.11 -0.94
C GLU A 49 10.17 4.19 -0.72
N SER A 50 9.15 3.87 0.08
CA SER A 50 8.07 4.81 0.39
C SER A 50 8.49 6.22 0.88
N PRO A 51 9.66 6.43 1.54
CA PRO A 51 10.09 7.78 1.92
C PRO A 51 10.53 8.67 0.75
N THR A 52 10.94 8.12 -0.40
CA THR A 52 11.45 8.89 -1.55
C THR A 52 10.41 9.12 -2.64
N LEU A 53 9.27 8.44 -2.55
CA LEU A 53 8.17 8.57 -3.49
C LEU A 53 7.19 9.67 -3.11
N THR A 54 6.79 10.46 -4.11
CA THR A 54 5.65 11.37 -4.01
C THR A 54 4.34 10.60 -3.89
N TRP A 55 3.29 11.25 -3.36
CA TRP A 55 1.97 10.62 -3.30
C TRP A 55 1.40 10.30 -4.68
N GLU A 56 1.67 11.13 -5.68
CA GLU A 56 1.24 10.89 -7.06
C GLU A 56 1.83 9.59 -7.62
N GLU A 57 3.14 9.39 -7.46
CA GLU A 57 3.82 8.16 -7.86
C GLU A 57 3.26 6.94 -7.13
N LYS A 58 3.02 7.05 -5.82
CA LYS A 58 2.41 5.96 -5.04
C LYS A 58 1.03 5.58 -5.55
N TYR A 59 0.16 6.55 -5.81
CA TYR A 59 -1.19 6.27 -6.32
C TYR A 59 -1.14 5.61 -7.69
N ARG A 60 -0.25 6.06 -8.56
CA ARG A 60 -0.07 5.47 -9.88
C ARG A 60 0.49 4.05 -9.80
N LEU A 61 1.44 3.78 -8.89
CA LEU A 61 1.92 2.43 -8.60
C LEU A 61 0.81 1.51 -8.10
N PHE A 62 -0.03 1.98 -7.17
CA PHE A 62 -1.15 1.17 -6.67
C PHE A 62 -2.13 0.80 -7.79
N GLN A 63 -2.46 1.74 -8.67
CA GLN A 63 -3.35 1.47 -9.80
C GLN A 63 -2.73 0.45 -10.76
N ILE A 64 -1.51 0.72 -11.24
CA ILE A 64 -0.84 -0.12 -12.24
C ILE A 64 -0.60 -1.54 -11.71
N VAL A 65 -0.11 -1.67 -10.48
CA VAL A 65 0.14 -2.98 -9.89
C VAL A 65 -1.17 -3.70 -9.58
N GLY A 66 -2.18 -2.98 -9.07
CA GLY A 66 -3.49 -3.54 -8.76
C GLY A 66 -4.19 -4.10 -10.00
N ASP A 67 -4.18 -3.33 -11.09
CA ASP A 67 -4.76 -3.74 -12.38
C ASP A 67 -4.03 -4.96 -12.96
N ALA A 68 -2.70 -5.01 -12.83
CA ALA A 68 -1.86 -6.07 -13.39
C ALA A 68 -2.01 -7.44 -12.70
N ILE A 69 -2.27 -7.44 -11.39
CA ILE A 69 -2.35 -8.69 -10.60
C ILE A 69 -3.78 -9.17 -10.34
N ALA A 70 -4.78 -8.37 -10.68
CA ALA A 70 -6.17 -8.72 -10.51
C ALA A 70 -6.65 -9.67 -11.63
N PRO A 71 -7.48 -10.68 -11.31
CA PRO A 71 -8.00 -11.05 -9.99
C PRO A 71 -7.12 -12.05 -9.20
N GLN A 72 -5.94 -12.42 -9.70
CA GLN A 72 -5.14 -13.55 -9.23
C GLN A 72 -4.53 -13.33 -7.82
N ALA A 73 -4.10 -12.10 -7.50
CA ALA A 73 -3.51 -11.76 -6.21
C ALA A 73 -4.11 -10.49 -5.59
N LYS A 74 -3.79 -10.23 -4.33
CA LYS A 74 -4.27 -9.08 -3.57
C LYS A 74 -3.24 -7.95 -3.51
N LEU A 75 -3.70 -6.72 -3.70
CA LEU A 75 -2.87 -5.53 -3.50
C LEU A 75 -3.03 -5.00 -2.07
N ILE A 76 -1.91 -4.81 -1.36
CA ILE A 76 -1.83 -4.13 -0.07
C ILE A 76 -1.06 -2.82 -0.26
N ALA A 77 -1.71 -1.68 -0.02
CA ALA A 77 -1.11 -0.36 -0.23
C ALA A 77 -0.41 0.17 1.04
N GLY A 78 0.86 0.52 0.94
CA GLY A 78 1.60 1.21 2.01
C GLY A 78 1.17 2.67 2.12
N THR A 79 0.25 2.98 3.05
CA THR A 79 -0.24 4.35 3.30
C THR A 79 0.17 4.92 4.65
N GLY A 80 0.71 4.09 5.55
CA GLY A 80 1.14 4.53 6.87
C GLY A 80 2.28 5.55 6.82
N SER A 81 2.26 6.49 7.76
CA SER A 81 3.32 7.47 7.98
C SER A 81 3.36 7.89 9.45
N ASN A 82 4.33 8.72 9.83
CA ASN A 82 4.36 9.32 11.16
C ASN A 82 3.39 10.51 11.33
N SER A 83 2.61 10.85 10.29
CA SER A 83 1.60 11.90 10.29
C SER A 83 0.21 11.31 10.12
N THR A 84 -0.59 11.33 11.19
CA THR A 84 -1.95 10.76 11.22
C THR A 84 -2.83 11.29 10.10
N ARG A 85 -2.78 12.61 9.85
CA ARG A 85 -3.57 13.26 8.79
C ARG A 85 -3.23 12.68 7.41
N GLN A 86 -1.94 12.64 7.08
CA GLN A 86 -1.50 12.14 5.77
C GLN A 86 -1.83 10.65 5.59
N ALA A 87 -1.62 9.84 6.63
CA ALA A 87 -1.93 8.41 6.58
C ALA A 87 -3.44 8.15 6.42
N ALA A 88 -4.29 8.94 7.11
CA ALA A 88 -5.75 8.86 7.00
C ALA A 88 -6.25 9.29 5.61
N GLU A 89 -5.77 10.43 5.09
CA GLU A 89 -6.12 10.93 3.75
C GLU A 89 -5.70 9.95 2.66
N ALA A 90 -4.48 9.43 2.73
CA ALA A 90 -4.00 8.43 1.80
C ALA A 90 -4.81 7.14 1.85
N THR A 91 -5.10 6.65 3.05
CA THR A 91 -5.94 5.45 3.26
C THR A 91 -7.33 5.64 2.67
N ASN A 92 -7.98 6.78 2.91
CA ASN A 92 -9.29 7.08 2.33
C ASN A 92 -9.25 7.07 0.79
N LYS A 93 -8.17 7.62 0.21
CA LYS A 93 -8.01 7.69 -1.25
C LYS A 93 -7.75 6.32 -1.87
N VAL A 94 -6.84 5.50 -1.32
CA VAL A 94 -6.50 4.19 -1.91
C VAL A 94 -7.63 3.18 -1.79
N VAL A 95 -8.44 3.23 -0.72
CA VAL A 95 -9.59 2.31 -0.57
C VAL A 95 -10.58 2.49 -1.72
N LYS A 96 -10.75 3.72 -2.22
CA LYS A 96 -11.60 4.01 -3.39
C LYS A 96 -11.02 3.45 -4.71
N LEU A 97 -9.73 3.11 -4.74
CA LEU A 97 -9.08 2.44 -5.87
C LEU A 97 -9.27 0.91 -5.84
N GLY A 98 -9.98 0.36 -4.85
CA GLY A 98 -10.25 -1.07 -4.77
C GLY A 98 -9.10 -1.93 -4.21
N VAL A 99 -8.15 -1.33 -3.50
CA VAL A 99 -7.08 -2.09 -2.83
C VAL A 99 -7.68 -3.08 -1.81
N SER A 100 -7.04 -4.24 -1.64
CA SER A 100 -7.54 -5.29 -0.74
C SER A 100 -7.21 -5.01 0.73
N GLY A 101 -6.25 -4.13 0.99
CA GLY A 101 -5.89 -3.68 2.34
C GLY A 101 -4.88 -2.54 2.29
N THR A 102 -4.62 -1.95 3.45
CA THR A 102 -3.55 -0.97 3.64
C THR A 102 -2.58 -1.42 4.72
N LEU A 103 -1.30 -1.06 4.57
CA LEU A 103 -0.26 -1.32 5.55
C LEU A 103 0.03 -0.04 6.34
N GLN A 104 -0.15 -0.12 7.66
CA GLN A 104 0.12 0.98 8.60
C GLN A 104 1.38 0.69 9.41
N VAL A 105 2.42 1.49 9.20
CA VAL A 105 3.63 1.44 10.02
C VAL A 105 3.43 2.21 11.32
N VAL A 106 4.13 1.81 12.38
CA VAL A 106 4.23 2.62 13.61
C VAL A 106 4.85 3.99 13.27
N PRO A 107 4.28 5.11 13.75
CA PRO A 107 4.86 6.44 13.60
C PRO A 107 6.34 6.48 13.96
N TYR A 108 7.17 6.65 12.94
CA TYR A 108 8.61 6.74 13.05
C TYR A 108 9.06 8.14 13.42
N TYR A 109 10.28 8.25 13.97
CA TYR A 109 10.97 9.49 14.34
C TYR A 109 10.37 10.26 15.54
N ASN A 110 9.06 10.54 15.54
CA ASN A 110 8.41 11.40 16.53
C ASN A 110 8.06 10.73 17.88
N LYS A 111 8.21 9.40 17.99
CA LYS A 111 8.12 8.61 19.24
C LYS A 111 6.87 8.93 20.09
N PRO A 112 5.64 8.83 19.55
CA PRO A 112 4.43 9.12 20.31
C PRO A 112 4.24 8.13 21.49
N PRO A 113 3.52 8.53 22.55
CA PRO A 113 3.14 7.62 23.63
C PRO A 113 2.16 6.54 23.13
N GLN A 114 1.96 5.48 23.91
CA GLN A 114 1.06 4.37 23.56
C GLN A 114 -0.37 4.82 23.24
N ASP A 115 -0.92 5.76 24.02
CA ASP A 115 -2.24 6.34 23.72
C ASP A 115 -2.24 7.12 22.40
N GLY A 116 -1.12 7.80 22.08
CA GLY A 116 -0.93 8.45 20.79
C GLY A 116 -0.89 7.46 19.62
N LEU A 117 -0.26 6.30 19.79
CA LEU A 117 -0.28 5.21 18.80
C LEU A 117 -1.69 4.66 18.61
N TYR A 118 -2.42 4.43 19.70
CA TYR A 118 -3.80 3.96 19.65
C TYR A 118 -4.69 4.94 18.86
N GLN A 119 -4.68 6.22 19.22
CA GLN A 119 -5.48 7.24 18.53
C GLN A 119 -5.07 7.40 17.06
N HIS A 120 -3.76 7.28 16.75
CA HIS A 120 -3.26 7.31 15.38
C HIS A 120 -3.88 6.19 14.53
N PHE A 121 -3.83 4.94 14.99
CA PHE A 121 -4.38 3.81 14.23
C PHE A 121 -5.92 3.85 14.17
N VAL A 122 -6.59 4.26 15.24
CA VAL A 122 -8.06 4.44 15.24
C VAL A 122 -8.50 5.44 14.18
N ALA A 123 -7.86 6.62 14.12
CA ALA A 123 -8.20 7.65 13.16
C ALA A 123 -8.02 7.17 11.71
N ILE A 124 -6.94 6.42 11.42
CA ILE A 124 -6.70 5.86 10.09
C ILE A 124 -7.72 4.79 9.73
N ALA A 125 -8.04 3.90 10.67
CA ALA A 125 -9.04 2.85 10.46
C ALA A 125 -10.44 3.44 10.19
N GLN A 126 -10.81 4.54 10.86
CA GLN A 126 -12.06 5.27 10.63
C GLN A 126 -12.09 6.02 9.29
N ALA A 127 -10.93 6.43 8.77
CA ALA A 127 -10.82 7.10 7.48
C ALA A 127 -10.97 6.14 6.30
N ALA A 128 -10.71 4.84 6.48
CA ALA A 128 -11.04 3.81 5.51
C ALA A 128 -12.57 3.65 5.47
N PRO A 129 -13.26 4.04 4.37
CA PRO A 129 -14.68 3.76 4.28
C PRO A 129 -14.88 2.24 4.35
N SER A 130 -15.82 1.78 5.18
CA SER A 130 -16.24 0.39 5.17
C SER A 130 -16.58 0.03 3.72
N PRO A 131 -16.14 -1.13 3.18
CA PRO A 131 -16.84 -1.69 2.04
C PRO A 131 -18.29 -1.75 2.51
N SER A 132 -19.19 -1.10 1.77
CA SER A 132 -20.61 -1.13 2.04
C SER A 132 -20.97 -2.56 2.44
N ARG A 133 -21.61 -2.72 3.59
CA ARG A 133 -22.36 -3.95 3.91
C ARG A 133 -23.38 -4.11 2.78
N VAL A 134 -23.01 -4.76 1.70
CA VAL A 134 -23.97 -5.41 0.83
C VAL A 134 -24.53 -6.52 1.71
N ARG A 135 -25.79 -6.34 2.11
CA ARG A 135 -26.58 -7.39 2.76
C ARG A 135 -26.75 -8.58 1.82
#